data_AF-A0A8B6D095-F1
#
_entry.id   AF-A0A8B6D095-F1
#
_cell.length_a   1.000
_cell.length_b   1.000
_cell.length_c   1.000
_cell.angle_alpha   90.00
_cell.angle_beta   90.00
_cell.angle_gamma   90.00
#
_symmetry.space_group_name_H-M   'P 1'
#
loop_
_entity.id
_entity.type
_entity.pdbx_description
1 polymer ?
#
loop_
_entity_poly.entity_id
_entity_poly.type
_entity_poly.pdbx_seq_one_letter_code
_entity_poly.pdbx_strand_id
1 'polypeptide(L)'
;MRKDQLVDLIESKTKRKFERKVKIPTVKEFRKMAKELGLVGISRLSKDKMMSRIEEKLERVRRDKENYFEVKCPKKALRGTMTTWNFNPLVQTDVQTFLERTIPRRKDIFEEVRKKGIKVEVVLKILFVKMNPTDTREDDEKVVYFNSGYKVMNQGTDIVEELKAIDEKIGEKIAQETSEKSGWTLKRLICLYFNTDKYSPLKGSQYIALPKWIKDKKAVVNVGNNDAECFKWAVLSAEYYGEVDPKHVDRVKQYQRWGDELDFEGLEFPMEVDKIRKFERMNPQFAINVFA
;
A
#
# COMPACT_ATOMS: atom_id res chain seq x y z
N MET A 1 -29.22 21.28 3.29
CA MET A 1 -28.63 21.16 4.63
C MET A 1 -27.19 20.70 4.45
N ARG A 2 -26.20 21.47 4.95
CA ARG A 2 -24.78 21.06 4.87
C ARG A 2 -24.59 19.78 5.68
N LYS A 3 -23.62 18.94 5.30
CA LYS A 3 -23.33 17.65 5.98
C LYS A 3 -23.15 17.83 7.49
N ASP A 4 -22.61 18.98 7.89
CA ASP A 4 -22.33 19.37 9.27
C ASP A 4 -23.61 19.65 10.07
N GLN A 5 -24.58 20.32 9.45
CA GLN A 5 -25.90 20.61 10.02
C GLN A 5 -26.74 19.34 10.21
N LEU A 6 -26.51 18.32 9.38
CA LEU A 6 -27.18 17.03 9.51
C LEU A 6 -26.65 16.24 10.71
N VAL A 7 -25.33 16.25 10.93
CA VAL A 7 -24.69 15.59 12.08
C VAL A 7 -25.18 16.22 13.38
N ASP A 8 -25.19 17.56 13.47
CA ASP A 8 -25.66 18.28 14.65
C ASP A 8 -27.18 18.06 14.89
N LEU A 9 -27.96 17.94 13.82
CA LEU A 9 -29.39 17.60 13.90
C LEU A 9 -29.61 16.16 14.38
N ILE A 10 -28.82 15.20 13.93
CA ILE A 10 -28.87 13.80 14.39
C ILE A 10 -28.46 13.73 15.86
N GLU A 11 -27.40 14.42 16.26
CA GLU A 11 -26.97 14.49 17.65
C GLU A 11 -28.00 15.16 18.55
N SER A 12 -28.59 16.29 18.15
CA SER A 12 -29.64 16.96 18.95
C SER A 12 -30.86 16.07 19.18
N LYS A 13 -31.20 15.22 18.20
CA LYS A 13 -32.26 14.21 18.31
C LYS A 13 -31.85 13.00 19.15
N THR A 14 -30.56 12.71 19.24
CA THR A 14 -30.00 11.58 20.00
C THR A 14 -29.68 11.95 21.45
N LYS A 15 -29.25 13.19 21.71
CA LYS A 15 -28.96 13.76 23.03
C LYS A 15 -30.24 14.06 23.81
N ARG A 16 -31.27 14.62 23.15
CA ARG A 16 -32.65 14.72 23.70
C ARG A 16 -33.29 13.36 24.00
N LYS A 17 -32.72 12.27 23.47
CA LYS A 17 -33.17 10.88 23.66
C LYS A 17 -32.65 10.25 24.95
N PHE A 18 -31.51 10.74 25.45
CA PHE A 18 -30.89 10.23 26.68
C PHE A 18 -31.61 10.73 27.95
N GLU A 19 -32.39 11.82 27.83
CA GLU A 19 -33.13 12.40 28.95
C GLU A 19 -34.62 12.03 28.96
N ARG A 20 -35.22 11.51 27.86
CA ARG A 20 -36.60 10.99 27.85
C ARG A 20 -36.80 9.83 26.86
N LYS A 21 -37.57 8.82 27.30
CA LYS A 21 -38.03 7.64 26.52
C LYS A 21 -38.51 8.03 25.11
N VAL A 22 -37.67 7.86 24.08
CA VAL A 22 -38.05 8.04 22.67
C VAL A 22 -37.62 6.84 21.82
N LYS A 23 -38.56 6.40 20.97
CA LYS A 23 -38.51 5.24 20.05
C LYS A 23 -37.19 5.06 19.29
N ILE A 24 -36.77 3.80 19.15
CA ILE A 24 -35.66 3.38 18.27
C ILE A 24 -35.99 3.82 16.82
N PRO A 25 -35.06 4.47 16.08
CA PRO A 25 -35.34 4.93 14.73
C PRO A 25 -35.72 3.76 13.82
N THR A 26 -36.60 4.06 12.87
CA THR A 26 -37.10 3.08 11.91
C THR A 26 -36.07 2.81 10.81
N VAL A 27 -36.17 1.66 10.14
CA VAL A 27 -35.27 1.29 9.02
C VAL A 27 -35.28 2.35 7.91
N LYS A 28 -36.41 3.04 7.71
CA LYS A 28 -36.55 4.14 6.75
C LYS A 28 -35.72 5.37 7.13
N GLU A 29 -35.63 5.69 8.42
CA GLU A 29 -34.82 6.80 8.93
C GLU A 29 -33.33 6.50 8.82
N PHE A 30 -32.90 5.26 9.11
CA PHE A 30 -31.51 4.85 8.92
C PHE A 30 -31.07 4.88 7.47
N ARG A 31 -31.92 4.40 6.55
CA ARG A 31 -31.64 4.51 5.10
C ARG A 31 -31.53 5.95 4.63
N LYS A 32 -32.31 6.87 5.21
CA LYS A 32 -32.23 8.31 4.92
C LYS A 32 -30.91 8.91 5.40
N MET A 33 -30.57 8.71 6.68
CA MET A 33 -29.30 9.20 7.25
C MET A 33 -28.10 8.67 6.46
N ALA A 34 -28.14 7.39 6.09
CA ALA A 34 -27.03 6.75 5.44
C ALA A 34 -26.86 7.20 3.97
N LYS A 35 -27.97 7.53 3.28
CA LYS A 35 -27.93 8.20 1.96
C LYS A 35 -27.34 9.60 2.07
N GLU A 36 -27.70 10.35 3.11
CA GLU A 36 -27.19 11.71 3.35
C GLU A 36 -25.71 11.71 3.77
N LEU A 37 -25.21 10.64 4.41
CA LEU A 37 -23.79 10.40 4.70
C LEU A 37 -22.99 9.85 3.51
N GLY A 38 -23.64 9.64 2.35
CA GLY A 38 -23.00 9.14 1.12
C GLY A 38 -22.60 7.66 1.19
N LEU A 39 -23.19 6.88 2.08
CA LEU A 39 -22.93 5.44 2.18
C LEU A 39 -23.70 4.70 1.07
N VAL A 40 -23.06 3.69 0.47
CA VAL A 40 -23.61 2.85 -0.60
C VAL A 40 -23.78 1.39 -0.13
N GLY A 41 -24.71 0.66 -0.75
CA GLY A 41 -24.91 -0.78 -0.49
C GLY A 41 -25.59 -1.16 0.83
N ILE A 42 -26.36 -0.25 1.41
CA ILE A 42 -26.89 -0.37 2.78
C ILE A 42 -28.30 -0.95 2.82
N SER A 43 -29.04 -0.84 1.71
CA SER A 43 -30.45 -1.23 1.61
C SER A 43 -30.70 -2.70 1.95
N ARG A 44 -29.71 -3.57 1.71
CA ARG A 44 -29.73 -5.02 1.93
C ARG A 44 -29.21 -5.46 3.30
N LEU A 45 -28.76 -4.54 4.16
CA LEU A 45 -28.19 -4.86 5.47
C LEU A 45 -29.27 -4.98 6.56
N SER A 46 -29.02 -5.83 7.55
CA SER A 46 -29.80 -5.88 8.78
C SER A 46 -29.72 -4.54 9.52
N LYS A 47 -30.69 -4.27 10.39
CA LYS A 47 -30.78 -3.01 11.14
C LYS A 47 -29.50 -2.75 11.95
N ASP A 48 -28.95 -3.78 12.59
CA ASP A 48 -27.75 -3.66 13.42
C ASP A 48 -26.49 -3.41 12.58
N LYS A 49 -26.34 -4.08 11.43
CA LYS A 49 -25.23 -3.82 10.51
C LYS A 49 -25.30 -2.44 9.86
N MET A 50 -26.52 -1.94 9.64
CA MET A 50 -26.75 -0.58 9.15
C MET A 50 -26.37 0.45 10.23
N MET A 51 -26.70 0.18 11.49
CA MET A 51 -26.29 0.99 12.65
C MET A 51 -24.79 1.09 12.78
N SER A 52 -24.07 -0.04 12.82
CA SER A 52 -22.62 -0.04 12.99
C SER A 52 -21.91 0.75 11.89
N ARG A 53 -22.36 0.65 10.63
CA ARG A 53 -21.80 1.43 9.52
C ARG A 53 -22.07 2.94 9.62
N ILE A 54 -23.23 3.32 10.13
CA ILE A 54 -23.58 4.73 10.32
C ILE A 54 -22.76 5.30 11.48
N GLU A 55 -22.62 4.55 12.58
CA GLU A 55 -21.80 4.91 13.73
C GLU A 55 -20.31 5.04 13.35
N GLU A 56 -19.74 4.08 12.62
CA GLU A 56 -18.37 4.18 12.08
C GLU A 56 -18.18 5.42 11.21
N LYS A 57 -19.15 5.73 10.35
CA LYS A 57 -19.08 6.89 9.46
C LYS A 57 -19.22 8.21 10.23
N LEU A 58 -20.07 8.26 11.25
CA LEU A 58 -20.21 9.40 12.14
C LEU A 58 -18.95 9.62 12.95
N GLU A 59 -18.34 8.57 13.51
CA GLU A 59 -17.06 8.69 14.22
C GLU A 59 -15.89 9.05 13.29
N ARG A 60 -15.93 8.65 12.01
CA ARG A 60 -15.00 9.15 10.99
C ARG A 60 -15.19 10.66 10.79
N VAL A 61 -16.43 11.12 10.62
CA VAL A 61 -16.75 12.55 10.44
C VAL A 61 -16.48 13.39 11.69
N ARG A 62 -16.63 12.82 12.89
CA ARG A 62 -16.31 13.45 14.17
C ARG A 62 -14.81 13.66 14.33
N ARG A 63 -14.00 12.64 14.00
CA ARG A 63 -12.53 12.76 13.92
C ARG A 63 -12.10 13.81 12.91
N ASP A 64 -12.78 13.88 11.77
CA ASP A 64 -12.54 14.91 10.76
C ASP A 64 -12.97 16.33 11.27
N LYS A 65 -13.99 16.45 12.13
CA LYS A 65 -14.47 17.74 12.71
C LYS A 65 -13.55 18.31 13.80
N GLU A 66 -12.75 17.51 14.50
CA GLU A 66 -11.74 18.00 15.46
C GLU A 66 -10.47 18.55 14.79
N ASN A 67 -10.41 18.56 13.45
CA ASN A 67 -9.53 19.40 12.60
C ASN A 67 -8.05 19.54 13.05
N TYR A 68 -7.39 18.43 13.34
CA TYR A 68 -5.92 18.44 13.52
C TYR A 68 -5.16 18.41 12.19
N PHE A 69 -5.77 17.86 11.14
CA PHE A 69 -5.17 17.74 9.82
C PHE A 69 -6.22 17.67 8.72
N GLU A 70 -5.87 18.13 7.52
CA GLU A 70 -6.66 17.95 6.31
C GLU A 70 -6.02 16.87 5.42
N VAL A 71 -6.86 16.11 4.69
CA VAL A 71 -6.38 15.17 3.66
C VAL A 71 -6.75 15.71 2.29
N LYS A 72 -5.74 16.12 1.51
CA LYS A 72 -5.97 16.58 0.13
C LYS A 72 -6.30 15.42 -0.79
N CYS A 73 -7.04 15.73 -1.86
CA CYS A 73 -7.37 14.77 -2.91
C CYS A 73 -6.12 14.07 -3.44
N PRO A 74 -6.19 12.76 -3.68
CA PRO A 74 -5.02 11.99 -4.05
C PRO A 74 -4.49 12.41 -5.41
N LYS A 75 -3.17 12.61 -5.50
CA LYS A 75 -2.48 12.76 -6.78
C LYS A 75 -2.18 11.38 -7.35
N LYS A 76 -2.43 11.20 -8.65
CA LYS A 76 -2.17 9.94 -9.35
C LYS A 76 -1.01 10.12 -10.31
N ALA A 77 -0.10 9.16 -10.33
CA ALA A 77 1.01 9.08 -11.26
C ALA A 77 1.06 7.68 -11.90
N LEU A 78 1.93 7.50 -12.90
CA LEU A 78 2.14 6.21 -13.59
C LEU A 78 0.82 5.57 -14.05
N ARG A 79 -0.01 6.36 -14.76
CA ARG A 79 -1.35 5.94 -15.23
C ARG A 79 -2.29 5.45 -14.11
N GLY A 80 -2.15 6.02 -12.90
CA GLY A 80 -2.97 5.66 -11.74
C GLY A 80 -2.54 4.37 -11.05
N THR A 81 -1.27 3.98 -11.23
CA THR A 81 -0.64 2.89 -10.47
C THR A 81 -0.20 3.40 -9.10
N MET A 82 0.40 4.59 -9.07
CA MET A 82 0.83 5.28 -7.85
C MET A 82 -0.19 6.33 -7.46
N THR A 83 -0.59 6.31 -6.19
CA THR A 83 -1.53 7.25 -5.59
C THR A 83 -0.96 7.81 -4.30
N THR A 84 -0.80 9.13 -4.24
CA THR A 84 -0.25 9.85 -3.09
C THR A 84 -1.35 10.66 -2.41
N TRP A 85 -1.52 10.44 -1.11
CA TRP A 85 -2.44 11.19 -0.24
C TRP A 85 -1.66 12.11 0.67
N ASN A 86 -2.04 13.39 0.72
CA ASN A 86 -1.32 14.39 1.52
C ASN A 86 -2.12 14.72 2.77
N PHE A 87 -1.53 14.44 3.92
CA PHE A 87 -2.04 14.80 5.24
C PHE A 87 -1.31 16.06 5.70
N ASN A 88 -2.00 17.21 5.71
CA ASN A 88 -1.41 18.47 6.17
C ASN A 88 -1.91 18.77 7.59
N PRO A 89 -1.03 18.95 8.58
CA PRO A 89 -1.44 19.44 9.89
C PRO A 89 -2.07 20.83 9.77
N LEU A 90 -3.20 21.03 10.45
CA LEU A 90 -3.89 22.32 10.53
C LEU A 90 -3.43 23.14 11.75
N VAL A 91 -2.82 22.47 12.73
CA VAL A 91 -2.26 23.06 13.95
C VAL A 91 -0.85 22.53 14.18
N GLN A 92 -0.03 23.28 14.93
CA GLN A 92 1.26 22.78 15.37
C GLN A 92 1.05 21.58 16.30
N THR A 93 1.79 20.51 16.05
CA THR A 93 1.66 19.23 16.74
C THR A 93 3.02 18.55 16.74
N ASP A 94 3.29 17.74 17.75
CA ASP A 94 4.44 16.86 17.74
C ASP A 94 4.22 15.74 16.70
N VAL A 95 5.34 15.16 16.25
CA VAL A 95 5.35 14.15 15.19
C VAL A 95 4.61 12.89 15.64
N GLN A 96 4.84 12.41 16.86
CA GLN A 96 4.30 11.16 17.35
C GLN A 96 2.77 11.22 17.41
N THR A 97 2.22 12.25 18.04
CA THR A 97 0.78 12.52 18.10
C THR A 97 0.17 12.61 16.70
N PHE A 98 0.85 13.27 15.75
CA PHE A 98 0.33 13.38 14.39
C PHE A 98 0.32 12.04 13.66
N LEU A 99 1.39 11.25 13.79
CA LEU A 99 1.46 9.90 13.21
C LEU A 99 0.32 9.03 13.78
N GLU A 100 0.16 8.97 15.10
CA GLU A 100 -0.90 8.21 15.76
C GLU A 100 -2.30 8.64 15.30
N ARG A 101 -2.56 9.94 15.24
CA ARG A 101 -3.86 10.49 14.81
C ARG A 101 -4.20 10.21 13.34
N THR A 102 -3.19 10.07 12.48
CA THR A 102 -3.42 9.77 11.06
C THR A 102 -3.57 8.27 10.78
N ILE A 103 -3.21 7.37 11.71
CA ILE A 103 -3.32 5.91 11.52
C ILE A 103 -4.73 5.48 11.09
N PRO A 104 -5.83 5.88 11.76
CA PRO A 104 -7.17 5.44 11.38
C PRO A 104 -7.52 5.81 9.94
N ARG A 105 -7.15 7.02 9.51
CA ARG A 105 -7.44 7.49 8.15
C ARG A 105 -6.55 6.82 7.11
N ARG A 106 -5.27 6.55 7.42
CA ARG A 106 -4.38 5.75 6.57
C ARG A 106 -4.88 4.31 6.41
N LYS A 107 -5.40 3.70 7.48
CA LYS A 107 -6.08 2.39 7.46
C LYS A 107 -7.31 2.42 6.54
N ASP A 108 -8.17 3.42 6.68
CA ASP A 108 -9.35 3.57 5.83
C ASP A 108 -8.97 3.68 4.35
N ILE A 109 -7.95 4.49 4.03
CA ILE A 109 -7.45 4.64 2.66
C ILE A 109 -6.92 3.30 2.14
N PHE A 110 -6.15 2.58 2.96
CA PHE A 110 -5.64 1.25 2.62
C PHE A 110 -6.78 0.29 2.25
N GLU A 111 -7.82 0.21 3.08
CA GLU A 111 -9.00 -0.62 2.82
C GLU A 111 -9.77 -0.18 1.57
N GLU A 112 -9.84 1.12 1.29
CA GLU A 112 -10.49 1.69 0.10
C GLU A 112 -9.74 1.33 -1.21
N VAL A 113 -8.40 1.28 -1.19
CA VAL A 113 -7.57 1.03 -2.40
C VAL A 113 -7.20 -0.44 -2.62
N ARG A 114 -7.28 -1.28 -1.57
CA ARG A 114 -6.80 -2.66 -1.60
C ARG A 114 -7.69 -3.59 -2.43
N LYS A 115 -7.05 -4.39 -3.30
CA LYS A 115 -7.69 -5.51 -4.02
C LYS A 115 -7.03 -6.86 -3.73
N LYS A 116 -5.74 -7.01 -4.05
CA LYS A 116 -4.97 -8.26 -3.89
C LYS A 116 -3.72 -8.11 -2.99
N GLY A 117 -3.13 -6.92 -2.98
CA GLY A 117 -2.03 -6.48 -2.13
C GLY A 117 -1.65 -5.06 -2.55
N ILE A 118 -1.03 -4.28 -1.67
CA ILE A 118 -0.58 -2.92 -1.99
C ILE A 118 0.82 -2.70 -1.42
N LYS A 119 1.65 -1.93 -2.14
CA LYS A 119 2.89 -1.39 -1.62
C LYS A 119 2.58 -0.02 -1.02
N VAL A 120 3.08 0.20 0.20
CA VAL A 120 2.87 1.44 0.93
C VAL A 120 4.21 2.05 1.27
N GLU A 121 4.28 3.37 1.17
CA GLU A 121 5.37 4.16 1.70
C GLU A 121 4.78 5.37 2.44
N VAL A 122 5.35 5.68 3.60
CA VAL A 122 5.05 6.90 4.35
C VAL A 122 6.27 7.81 4.22
N VAL A 123 6.05 9.06 3.84
CA VAL A 123 7.09 10.09 3.81
C VAL A 123 6.66 11.27 4.67
N LEU A 124 7.49 11.62 5.65
CA LEU A 124 7.24 12.76 6.52
C LEU A 124 8.11 13.95 6.09
N LYS A 125 7.49 15.10 5.87
CA LYS A 125 8.17 16.35 5.51
C LYS A 125 8.19 17.29 6.70
N ILE A 126 9.39 17.66 7.14
CA ILE A 126 9.60 18.44 8.37
C ILE A 126 10.52 19.64 8.08
N LEU A 127 10.22 20.78 8.68
CA LEU A 127 11.09 21.94 8.76
C LEU A 127 11.95 21.84 10.03
N PHE A 128 13.26 21.88 9.84
CA PHE A 128 14.25 21.97 10.89
C PHE A 128 14.87 23.35 10.92
N VAL A 129 15.31 23.77 12.10
CA VAL A 129 16.08 24.99 12.29
C VAL A 129 17.31 24.72 13.14
N LYS A 130 18.34 25.51 12.88
CA LYS A 130 19.53 25.57 13.71
C LYS A 130 19.49 26.86 14.50
N MET A 131 19.56 26.76 15.82
CA MET A 131 19.58 27.92 16.70
C MET A 131 21.02 28.37 16.95
N ASN A 132 21.21 29.68 16.97
CA ASN A 132 22.47 30.29 17.35
C ASN A 132 22.76 30.01 18.84
N PRO A 133 23.94 29.47 19.19
CA PRO A 133 24.29 29.19 20.58
C PRO A 133 24.31 30.43 21.48
N THR A 134 24.55 31.62 20.92
CA THR A 134 24.79 32.86 21.67
C THR A 134 23.52 33.71 21.77
N ASP A 135 22.72 33.75 20.71
CA ASP A 135 21.65 34.75 20.55
C ASP A 135 20.26 34.11 20.52
N THR A 136 20.16 32.77 20.51
CA THR A 136 18.93 31.97 20.31
C THR A 136 18.14 32.26 19.03
N ARG A 137 18.71 33.06 18.12
CA ARG A 137 18.14 33.34 16.81
C ARG A 137 18.21 32.10 15.92
N GLU A 138 17.24 31.95 15.02
CA GLU A 138 17.29 30.95 13.96
C GLU A 138 18.36 31.39 12.94
N ASP A 139 19.44 30.63 12.85
CA ASP A 139 20.55 30.89 11.92
C ASP A 139 20.25 30.32 10.54
N ASP A 140 19.71 29.09 10.50
CA ASP A 140 19.43 28.35 9.27
C ASP A 140 18.13 27.56 9.38
N GLU A 141 17.43 27.42 8.25
CA GLU A 141 16.31 26.49 8.10
C GLU A 141 16.61 25.44 7.02
N LYS A 142 16.15 24.21 7.24
CA LYS A 142 16.18 23.17 6.20
C LYS A 142 14.91 22.33 6.21
N VAL A 143 14.50 21.89 5.03
CA VAL A 143 13.37 20.96 4.88
C VAL A 143 13.92 19.56 4.64
N VAL A 144 13.54 18.61 5.49
CA VAL A 144 13.98 17.22 5.42
C VAL A 144 12.78 16.30 5.14
N TYR A 145 13.03 15.25 4.37
CA TYR A 145 12.06 14.20 4.04
C TYR A 145 12.51 12.88 4.65
N PHE A 146 11.68 12.29 5.51
CA PHE A 146 11.93 11.00 6.14
C PHE A 146 11.04 9.95 5.52
N ASN A 147 11.65 9.04 4.75
CA ASN A 147 10.94 7.99 4.03
C ASN A 147 10.97 6.69 4.84
N SER A 148 9.85 5.98 4.96
CA SER A 148 9.82 4.65 5.58
C SER A 148 10.50 3.56 4.75
N GLY A 149 10.63 3.79 3.44
CA GLY A 149 10.82 2.72 2.46
C GLY A 149 9.49 1.98 2.19
N TYR A 150 9.47 1.22 1.09
CA TYR A 150 8.26 0.48 0.69
C TYR A 150 8.04 -0.75 1.56
N LYS A 151 6.81 -0.91 2.05
CA LYS A 151 6.32 -2.13 2.69
C LYS A 151 5.21 -2.73 1.84
N VAL A 152 5.32 -4.02 1.53
CA VAL A 152 4.23 -4.80 0.91
C VAL A 152 3.28 -5.25 2.02
N MET A 153 1.97 -4.99 1.85
CA MET A 153 0.94 -5.47 2.76
C MET A 153 -0.13 -6.26 1.99
N ASN A 154 -0.48 -7.43 2.52
CA ASN A 154 -1.31 -8.46 1.89
C ASN A 154 -2.58 -8.76 2.71
N GLN A 155 -3.48 -9.57 2.14
CA GLN A 155 -4.58 -10.35 2.77
C GLN A 155 -4.68 -10.36 4.32
N GLY A 156 -3.72 -11.03 4.95
CA GLY A 156 -3.72 -11.29 6.39
C GLY A 156 -2.90 -10.32 7.22
N THR A 157 -2.38 -9.24 6.64
CA THR A 157 -1.55 -8.28 7.36
C THR A 157 -2.38 -7.45 8.33
N ASP A 158 -1.95 -7.35 9.60
CA ASP A 158 -2.49 -6.35 10.52
C ASP A 158 -2.01 -4.96 10.09
N ILE A 159 -2.93 -4.19 9.50
CA ILE A 159 -2.66 -2.88 8.93
C ILE A 159 -2.20 -1.89 10.01
N VAL A 160 -2.76 -1.97 11.22
CA VAL A 160 -2.47 -1.01 12.28
C VAL A 160 -1.09 -1.27 12.85
N GLU A 161 -0.75 -2.54 13.10
CA GLU A 161 0.59 -2.90 13.58
C GLU A 161 1.68 -2.53 12.56
N GLU A 162 1.46 -2.80 11.27
CA GLU A 162 2.43 -2.44 10.24
C GLU A 162 2.59 -0.91 10.07
N LEU A 163 1.50 -0.14 10.16
CA LEU A 163 1.59 1.32 10.13
C LEU A 163 2.37 1.85 11.34
N LYS A 164 2.18 1.27 12.53
CA LYS A 164 2.99 1.62 13.72
C LYS A 164 4.46 1.29 13.53
N ALA A 165 4.79 0.11 13.00
CA ALA A 165 6.17 -0.27 12.72
C ALA A 165 6.84 0.63 11.65
N ILE A 166 6.05 1.11 10.68
CA ILE A 166 6.50 2.12 9.71
C ILE A 166 6.79 3.46 10.41
N ASP A 167 5.89 3.90 11.28
CA ASP A 167 6.01 5.16 12.01
C ASP A 167 7.22 5.15 12.96
N GLU A 168 7.48 4.03 13.63
CA GLU A 168 8.65 3.82 14.49
C GLU A 168 9.97 4.02 13.73
N LYS A 169 10.10 3.43 12.53
CA LYS A 169 11.26 3.62 11.65
C LYS A 169 11.45 5.07 11.22
N ILE A 170 10.37 5.81 11.02
CA ILE A 170 10.45 7.25 10.73
C ILE A 170 10.95 7.99 11.98
N GLY A 171 10.43 7.64 13.15
CA GLY A 171 10.86 8.19 14.44
C GLY A 171 12.37 8.00 14.69
N GLU A 172 12.90 6.81 14.44
CA GLU A 172 14.34 6.52 14.54
C GLU A 172 15.20 7.43 13.65
N LYS A 173 14.78 7.63 12.39
CA LYS A 173 15.49 8.50 11.45
C LYS A 173 15.44 9.97 11.88
N ILE A 174 14.31 10.41 12.43
CA ILE A 174 14.19 11.77 12.97
C ILE A 174 15.09 11.93 14.19
N ALA A 175 15.10 10.96 15.10
CA ALA A 175 15.95 10.98 16.29
C ALA A 175 17.44 11.06 15.94
N GLN A 176 17.87 10.34 14.90
CA GLN A 176 19.22 10.43 14.36
C GLN A 176 19.54 11.85 13.85
N GLU A 177 18.60 12.47 13.14
CA GLU A 177 18.74 13.83 12.60
C GLU A 177 18.73 14.91 13.69
N THR A 178 17.97 14.71 14.78
CA THR A 178 17.93 15.60 15.95
C THR A 178 19.00 15.29 17.00
N SER A 179 19.92 14.37 16.73
CA SER A 179 20.95 14.00 17.70
C SER A 179 21.78 15.22 18.11
N GLU A 180 22.25 15.27 19.36
CA GLU A 180 22.93 16.43 19.95
C GLU A 180 24.12 16.95 19.13
N LYS A 181 24.76 16.07 18.34
CA LYS A 181 25.88 16.41 17.45
C LYS A 181 25.48 17.20 16.21
N SER A 182 24.20 17.17 15.82
CA SER A 182 23.70 17.76 14.58
C SER A 182 23.43 19.27 14.70
N GLY A 183 23.09 19.73 15.92
CA GLY A 183 22.62 21.11 16.18
C GLY A 183 21.27 21.46 15.53
N TRP A 184 20.54 20.48 15.00
CA TRP A 184 19.26 20.71 14.32
C TRP A 184 18.08 20.38 15.23
N THR A 185 17.14 21.32 15.32
CA THR A 185 15.91 21.17 16.09
C THR A 185 14.71 21.13 15.15
N LEU A 186 13.77 20.23 15.44
CA LEU A 186 12.50 20.18 14.73
C LEU A 186 11.69 21.46 15.01
N LYS A 187 11.39 22.25 13.98
CA LYS A 187 10.55 23.45 14.10
C LYS A 187 9.09 23.15 13.83
N ARG A 188 8.81 22.50 12.69
CA ARG A 188 7.43 22.31 12.24
C ARG A 188 7.27 21.08 11.35
N LEU A 189 6.27 20.26 11.67
CA LEU A 189 5.76 19.26 10.74
C LEU A 189 5.00 19.93 9.59
N ILE A 190 5.40 19.67 8.35
CA ILE A 190 4.79 20.29 7.16
C ILE A 190 3.70 19.40 6.56
N CYS A 191 3.97 18.12 6.36
CA CYS A 191 3.06 17.20 5.66
C CYS A 191 3.49 15.75 5.86
N LEU A 192 2.52 14.84 5.87
CA LEU A 192 2.75 13.41 5.64
C LEU A 192 2.21 13.03 4.26
N TYR A 193 3.05 12.37 3.46
CA TYR A 193 2.65 11.72 2.23
C TYR A 193 2.43 10.24 2.49
N PHE A 194 1.25 9.76 2.16
CA PHE A 194 0.92 8.35 2.17
C PHE A 194 0.83 7.86 0.74
N ASN A 195 1.89 7.18 0.29
CA ASN A 195 2.00 6.63 -1.05
C ASN A 195 1.46 5.21 -1.06
N THR A 196 0.60 4.94 -2.04
CA THR A 196 0.00 3.62 -2.26
C THR A 196 0.17 3.22 -3.71
N ASP A 197 0.78 2.06 -3.91
CA ASP A 197 1.03 1.47 -5.21
C ASP A 197 0.32 0.13 -5.33
N LYS A 198 -0.27 -0.11 -6.50
CA LYS A 198 -0.83 -1.43 -6.83
C LYS A 198 0.30 -2.45 -6.82
N TYR A 199 0.18 -3.45 -5.94
CA TYR A 199 1.13 -4.55 -5.91
C TYR A 199 0.63 -5.69 -6.80
N SER A 200 1.29 -5.84 -7.94
CA SER A 200 1.16 -7.01 -8.80
C SER A 200 2.55 -7.61 -8.94
N PRO A 201 2.97 -8.51 -8.03
CA PRO A 201 4.26 -9.17 -8.17
C PRO A 201 4.32 -9.89 -9.51
N LEU A 202 5.48 -9.86 -10.16
CA LEU A 202 5.76 -10.77 -11.26
C LEU A 202 5.71 -12.19 -10.68
N LYS A 203 4.81 -12.99 -11.19
CA LYS A 203 4.70 -14.40 -10.82
C LYS A 203 5.02 -15.24 -12.03
N GLY A 204 5.81 -16.29 -11.84
CA GLY A 204 5.77 -17.42 -12.76
C GLY A 204 4.34 -17.97 -12.82
N SER A 205 3.98 -18.62 -13.92
CA SER A 205 2.69 -19.28 -14.05
C SER A 205 2.78 -20.41 -15.09
N GLN A 206 1.68 -20.66 -15.78
CA GLN A 206 1.66 -21.38 -17.05
C GLN A 206 2.07 -20.45 -18.20
N TYR A 207 2.04 -20.99 -19.41
CA TYR A 207 2.26 -20.26 -20.65
C TYR A 207 1.46 -18.96 -20.72
N ILE A 208 2.17 -17.84 -20.87
CA ILE A 208 1.58 -16.54 -21.20
C ILE A 208 1.96 -16.24 -22.63
N ALA A 209 0.96 -15.98 -23.47
CA ALA A 209 1.20 -15.63 -24.87
C ALA A 209 1.99 -14.31 -24.96
N LEU A 210 3.06 -14.32 -25.77
CA LEU A 210 3.82 -13.11 -26.05
C LEU A 210 2.95 -12.05 -26.74
N PRO A 211 3.14 -10.76 -26.45
CA PRO A 211 2.61 -9.69 -27.28
C PRO A 211 2.98 -9.91 -28.75
N LYS A 212 2.02 -9.65 -29.66
CA LYS A 212 2.16 -9.91 -31.10
C LYS A 212 3.48 -9.37 -31.68
N TRP A 213 3.86 -8.15 -31.32
CA TRP A 213 5.09 -7.50 -31.81
C TRP A 213 6.39 -8.21 -31.40
N ILE A 214 6.42 -8.95 -30.27
CA ILE A 214 7.57 -9.79 -29.87
C ILE A 214 7.50 -11.12 -30.61
N LYS A 215 6.31 -11.74 -30.64
CA LYS A 215 6.08 -13.01 -31.32
C LYS A 215 6.47 -12.95 -32.80
N ASP A 216 6.11 -11.86 -33.46
CA ASP A 216 6.38 -11.65 -34.89
C ASP A 216 7.88 -11.51 -35.19
N LYS A 217 8.70 -11.06 -34.21
CA LYS A 217 10.16 -10.98 -34.35
C LYS A 217 10.84 -12.34 -34.30
N LYS A 218 10.18 -13.38 -33.76
CA LYS A 218 10.72 -14.74 -33.57
C LYS A 218 12.10 -14.79 -32.87
N ALA A 219 12.42 -13.76 -32.07
CA ALA A 219 13.71 -13.61 -31.40
C ALA A 219 13.72 -14.18 -29.97
N VAL A 220 12.56 -14.67 -29.49
CA VAL A 220 12.37 -15.19 -28.14
C VAL A 220 11.71 -16.56 -28.25
N VAL A 221 12.30 -17.56 -27.62
CA VAL A 221 11.66 -18.86 -27.40
C VAL A 221 10.72 -18.73 -26.21
N ASN A 222 9.43 -18.96 -26.43
CA ASN A 222 8.43 -18.98 -25.37
C ASN A 222 7.81 -20.38 -25.30
N VAL A 223 8.37 -21.23 -24.44
CA VAL A 223 7.98 -22.63 -24.32
C VAL A 223 6.54 -22.75 -23.82
N GLY A 224 5.70 -23.42 -24.59
CA GLY A 224 4.30 -23.69 -24.28
C GLY A 224 4.13 -24.78 -23.22
N ASN A 225 3.90 -24.38 -21.97
CA ASN A 225 3.65 -25.28 -20.85
C ASN A 225 2.23 -25.15 -20.25
N ASN A 226 1.70 -26.26 -19.74
CA ASN A 226 0.39 -26.34 -19.07
C ASN A 226 0.51 -26.54 -17.54
N ASP A 227 1.73 -26.62 -17.03
CA ASP A 227 2.07 -26.73 -15.60
C ASP A 227 2.52 -25.38 -15.01
N ALA A 228 2.85 -25.33 -13.72
CA ALA A 228 3.37 -24.12 -13.09
C ALA A 228 4.91 -23.96 -13.24
N GLU A 229 5.55 -24.74 -14.11
CA GLU A 229 7.01 -24.87 -14.20
C GLU A 229 7.63 -23.99 -15.31
N CYS A 230 7.00 -22.85 -15.66
CA CYS A 230 7.47 -22.02 -16.77
C CYS A 230 8.93 -21.58 -16.64
N PHE A 231 9.41 -21.36 -15.41
CA PHE A 231 10.81 -21.03 -15.14
C PHE A 231 11.75 -22.18 -15.51
N LYS A 232 11.42 -23.42 -15.10
CA LYS A 232 12.19 -24.62 -15.45
C LYS A 232 12.27 -24.78 -16.95
N TRP A 233 11.13 -24.70 -17.64
CA TRP A 233 11.10 -24.82 -19.10
C TRP A 233 11.88 -23.71 -19.81
N ALA A 234 11.84 -22.47 -19.29
CA ALA A 234 12.62 -21.37 -19.85
C ALA A 234 14.13 -21.62 -19.72
N VAL A 235 14.61 -22.04 -18.54
CA VAL A 235 16.06 -22.30 -18.33
C VAL A 235 16.51 -23.49 -19.18
N LEU A 236 15.77 -24.60 -19.19
CA LEU A 236 16.09 -25.75 -20.03
C LEU A 236 16.11 -25.38 -21.53
N SER A 237 15.20 -24.51 -21.96
CA SER A 237 15.18 -24.07 -23.35
C SER A 237 16.35 -23.20 -23.76
N ALA A 238 16.94 -22.47 -22.80
CA ALA A 238 18.12 -21.66 -23.03
C ALA A 238 19.39 -22.53 -23.08
N GLU A 239 19.51 -23.49 -22.16
CA GLU A 239 20.67 -24.39 -22.07
C GLU A 239 20.74 -25.33 -23.28
N TYR A 240 19.65 -26.03 -23.58
CA TYR A 240 19.63 -27.10 -24.58
C TYR A 240 19.04 -26.66 -25.93
N TYR A 241 19.02 -25.35 -26.21
CA TYR A 241 18.46 -24.80 -27.46
C TYR A 241 19.08 -25.45 -28.71
N GLY A 242 20.38 -25.73 -28.68
CA GLY A 242 21.14 -26.30 -29.82
C GLY A 242 20.90 -27.80 -30.04
N GLU A 243 20.23 -28.48 -29.12
CA GLU A 243 20.09 -29.95 -29.12
C GLU A 243 18.68 -30.44 -29.49
N VAL A 244 17.77 -29.53 -29.81
CA VAL A 244 16.35 -29.80 -30.09
C VAL A 244 15.99 -29.50 -31.55
N ASP A 245 14.81 -29.95 -32.01
CA ASP A 245 14.33 -29.62 -33.35
C ASP A 245 14.10 -28.10 -33.50
N PRO A 246 14.82 -27.42 -34.41
CA PRO A 246 14.70 -25.98 -34.63
C PRO A 246 13.28 -25.51 -35.02
N LYS A 247 12.43 -26.41 -35.54
CA LYS A 247 11.05 -26.08 -35.91
C LYS A 247 10.09 -26.10 -34.72
N HIS A 248 10.49 -26.67 -33.60
CA HIS A 248 9.62 -27.00 -32.47
C HIS A 248 10.22 -26.64 -31.11
N VAL A 249 11.14 -25.68 -31.08
CA VAL A 249 11.81 -25.12 -29.88
C VAL A 249 10.83 -24.57 -28.84
N ASP A 250 9.57 -24.33 -29.21
CA ASP A 250 8.52 -23.84 -28.32
C ASP A 250 7.79 -24.95 -27.55
N ARG A 251 8.15 -26.22 -27.73
CA ARG A 251 7.42 -27.35 -27.11
C ARG A 251 8.16 -27.95 -25.92
N VAL A 252 7.48 -28.07 -24.78
CA VAL A 252 7.98 -28.76 -23.57
C VAL A 252 8.58 -30.14 -23.89
N LYS A 253 7.94 -30.92 -24.77
CA LYS A 253 8.40 -32.27 -25.16
C LYS A 253 9.85 -32.32 -25.66
N GLN A 254 10.37 -31.24 -26.23
CA GLN A 254 11.77 -31.16 -26.66
C GLN A 254 12.73 -31.21 -25.46
N TYR A 255 12.31 -30.68 -24.31
CA TYR A 255 13.17 -30.45 -23.16
C TYR A 255 12.97 -31.44 -22.01
N GLN A 256 11.93 -32.29 -22.07
CA GLN A 256 11.57 -33.23 -20.99
C GLN A 256 12.72 -34.17 -20.58
N ARG A 257 13.59 -34.56 -21.52
CA ARG A 257 14.71 -35.48 -21.24
C ARG A 257 15.74 -34.90 -20.26
N TRP A 258 15.86 -33.57 -20.18
CA TRP A 258 16.75 -32.89 -19.24
C TRP A 258 16.00 -32.35 -18.01
N GLY A 259 14.78 -32.82 -17.78
CA GLY A 259 13.90 -32.32 -16.72
C GLY A 259 14.49 -32.41 -15.31
N ASP A 260 15.45 -33.31 -15.10
CA ASP A 260 16.07 -33.60 -13.81
C ASP A 260 17.58 -33.23 -13.78
N GLU A 261 18.12 -32.57 -14.82
CA GLU A 261 19.55 -32.20 -14.86
C GLU A 261 19.89 -30.94 -14.06
N LEU A 262 18.87 -30.14 -13.71
CA LEU A 262 19.03 -28.92 -12.92
C LEU A 262 18.45 -29.10 -11.52
N ASP A 263 19.11 -28.51 -10.54
CA ASP A 263 18.67 -28.56 -9.14
C ASP A 263 17.56 -27.52 -8.89
N PHE A 264 16.37 -28.01 -8.56
CA PHE A 264 15.23 -27.21 -8.13
C PHE A 264 14.80 -27.51 -6.68
N GLU A 265 15.66 -28.14 -5.88
CA GLU A 265 15.29 -28.63 -4.54
C GLU A 265 14.87 -27.50 -3.58
N GLY A 266 13.69 -27.70 -2.99
CA GLY A 266 13.07 -26.71 -2.09
C GLY A 266 12.73 -25.38 -2.78
N LEU A 267 12.55 -25.37 -4.10
CA LEU A 267 11.88 -24.29 -4.82
C LEU A 267 10.43 -24.69 -5.07
N GLU A 268 9.50 -23.79 -4.74
CA GLU A 268 8.08 -24.00 -5.03
C GLU A 268 7.74 -23.40 -6.39
N PHE A 269 6.96 -24.15 -7.17
CA PHE A 269 6.39 -23.67 -8.42
C PHE A 269 4.94 -23.19 -8.21
N PRO A 270 4.53 -22.07 -8.84
CA PRO A 270 5.34 -21.24 -9.73
C PRO A 270 6.39 -20.42 -8.99
N MET A 271 7.59 -20.33 -9.58
CA MET A 271 8.73 -19.69 -8.93
C MET A 271 8.54 -18.18 -8.78
N GLU A 272 8.87 -17.67 -7.59
CA GLU A 272 8.94 -16.23 -7.32
C GLU A 272 10.31 -15.65 -7.69
N VAL A 273 10.34 -14.40 -8.13
CA VAL A 273 11.58 -13.72 -8.60
C VAL A 273 12.65 -13.65 -7.51
N ASP A 274 12.26 -13.54 -6.23
CA ASP A 274 13.19 -13.49 -5.10
C ASP A 274 13.93 -14.83 -4.89
N LYS A 275 13.39 -15.95 -5.40
CA LYS A 275 14.00 -17.28 -5.30
C LYS A 275 15.01 -17.56 -6.40
N ILE A 276 15.13 -16.71 -7.41
CA ILE A 276 16.14 -16.86 -8.49
C ILE A 276 17.55 -16.91 -7.90
N ARG A 277 17.85 -16.08 -6.89
CA ARG A 277 19.14 -16.13 -6.20
C ARG A 277 19.41 -17.47 -5.52
N LYS A 278 18.37 -18.19 -5.07
CA LYS A 278 18.54 -19.53 -4.51
C LYS A 278 18.84 -20.52 -5.64
N PHE A 279 18.12 -20.44 -6.75
CA PHE A 279 18.39 -21.24 -7.94
C PHE A 279 19.83 -21.09 -8.44
N GLU A 280 20.33 -19.85 -8.60
CA GLU A 280 21.69 -19.56 -9.06
C GLU A 280 22.77 -20.11 -8.10
N ARG A 281 22.50 -20.14 -6.78
CA ARG A 281 23.43 -20.76 -5.82
C ARG A 281 23.51 -22.28 -5.96
N MET A 282 22.40 -22.92 -6.33
CA MET A 282 22.33 -24.38 -6.52
C MET A 282 22.86 -24.78 -7.90
N ASN A 283 22.70 -23.91 -8.91
CA ASN A 283 23.16 -24.10 -10.28
C ASN A 283 24.11 -22.96 -10.67
N PRO A 284 25.38 -22.97 -10.19
CA PRO A 284 26.32 -21.86 -10.32
C PRO A 284 26.76 -21.54 -11.76
N GLN A 285 26.45 -22.42 -12.71
CA GLN A 285 26.67 -22.19 -14.14
C GLN A 285 25.68 -21.19 -14.75
N PHE A 286 24.59 -20.85 -14.04
CA PHE A 286 23.59 -19.90 -14.52
C PHE A 286 23.67 -18.54 -13.82
N ALA A 287 23.46 -17.50 -14.61
CA ALA A 287 23.16 -16.15 -14.14
C ALA A 287 21.90 -15.65 -14.86
N ILE A 288 20.85 -15.34 -14.10
CA ILE A 288 19.52 -15.07 -14.63
C ILE A 288 19.18 -13.59 -14.48
N ASN A 289 18.91 -12.96 -15.62
CA ASN A 289 18.47 -11.57 -15.67
C ASN A 289 16.95 -11.50 -15.85
N VAL A 290 16.28 -10.79 -14.95
CA VAL A 290 14.84 -10.50 -15.04
C VAL A 290 14.65 -9.04 -15.45
N PHE A 291 14.02 -8.85 -16.60
CA PHE A 291 13.63 -7.53 -17.11
C PHE A 291 12.15 -7.29 -16.76
N ALA A 292 11.86 -6.23 -16.00
CA ALA A 292 10.55 -5.86 -15.48
C ALA A 292 10.12 -4.47 -15.95
#